data_AF-A0A1Y2A5Y0-F1
#
_entry.id   AF-A0A1Y2A5Y0-F1
#
_cell.length_a   1.000
_cell.length_b   1.000
_cell.length_c   1.000
_cell.angle_alpha   90.00
_cell.angle_beta   90.00
_cell.angle_gamma   90.00
#
_symmetry.space_group_name_H-M   'P 1'
#
loop_
_entity.id
_entity.type
_entity.pdbx_description
1 polymer ?
#
loop_
_entity_poly.entity_id
_entity_poly.type
_entity_poly.pdbx_seq_one_letter_code
_entity_poly.pdbx_strand_id
1 'polypeptide(L)'
;MPLSKKLDRMLRPAEGDSDDEEYYEVTDRSSPSVIETGEGGHIASDSEDSEDDAAGEDESEDSEAEQFQNQLSKVSFGALAKAQDALAKQQPDGRKRKRGDDSTASQEQKLEALRQRLRAIKEEKLATNPKLAKRAKTSTKAKAVDKVRDEEESDGDSSDSEGKPHARSSKHAPAVQSSKRAVTRRRNIIEVKKPMARDPRFDKVAGPRPDEVTLKKRYSFLDDYKASEIAELRAAIKKTKNEAEKDVLKRKLLSMESQRKAQESKDKQLAILAEHKKKEKELVKQGKKPFFLKESEQKKLALVDRFQNMKSKEREKVIERRRKKATAKERKNMPAERRAV
;
A
#
# COMPACT_ATOMS: atom_id res chain seq x y z
N MET A 1 36.03 49.14 -30.06
CA MET A 1 34.61 48.74 -29.83
C MET A 1 34.37 47.36 -30.45
N PRO A 2 34.65 46.26 -29.74
CA PRO A 2 34.35 44.92 -30.24
C PRO A 2 32.94 44.46 -29.81
N LEU A 3 32.22 43.88 -30.77
CA LEU A 3 30.82 43.48 -30.71
C LEU A 3 30.57 42.35 -29.71
N SER A 4 29.69 42.56 -28.73
CA SER A 4 29.10 41.50 -27.92
C SER A 4 28.03 40.75 -28.72
N LYS A 5 28.35 39.56 -29.24
CA LYS A 5 27.34 38.63 -29.77
C LYS A 5 26.72 37.87 -28.60
N LYS A 6 25.49 38.23 -28.23
CA LYS A 6 24.68 37.45 -27.27
C LYS A 6 24.23 36.17 -27.97
N LEU A 7 24.49 35.03 -27.34
CA LEU A 7 24.03 33.72 -27.78
C LEU A 7 22.57 33.54 -27.34
N ASP A 8 21.62 33.83 -28.22
CA ASP A 8 20.21 33.43 -28.01
C ASP A 8 20.05 31.94 -28.34
N ARG A 9 20.51 31.09 -27.43
CA ARG A 9 20.19 29.66 -27.43
C ARG A 9 18.88 29.47 -26.65
N MET A 10 17.76 29.44 -27.36
CA MET A 10 16.49 28.98 -26.82
C MET A 10 16.62 27.49 -26.47
N LEU A 11 16.74 27.16 -25.19
CA LEU A 11 16.59 25.80 -24.68
C LEU A 11 15.13 25.38 -24.88
N ARG A 12 14.86 24.51 -25.87
CA ARG A 12 13.59 23.79 -25.92
C ARG A 12 13.59 22.69 -24.85
N PRO A 13 12.50 22.51 -24.08
CA PRO A 13 12.37 21.33 -23.22
C PRO A 13 12.37 20.07 -24.10
N ALA A 14 13.14 19.07 -23.70
CA ALA A 14 13.10 17.75 -24.30
C ALA A 14 11.72 17.13 -24.01
N GLU A 15 10.89 16.97 -25.03
CA GLU A 15 9.72 16.10 -24.93
C GLU A 15 10.24 14.67 -24.77
N GLY A 16 9.98 14.08 -23.60
CA GLY A 16 10.23 12.68 -23.37
C GLY A 16 9.34 11.88 -24.30
N ASP A 17 9.97 11.14 -25.21
CA ASP A 17 9.36 10.10 -26.02
C ASP A 17 8.99 8.93 -25.09
N SER A 18 7.89 9.10 -24.36
CA SER A 18 7.21 8.01 -23.66
C SER A 18 6.17 7.46 -24.61
N ASP A 19 6.47 6.33 -25.23
CA ASP A 19 5.56 5.47 -25.99
C ASP A 19 4.54 4.82 -25.04
N ASP A 20 3.83 5.65 -24.28
CA ASP A 20 2.63 5.28 -23.56
C ASP A 20 1.47 5.57 -24.51
N GLU A 21 1.08 4.57 -25.32
CA GLU A 21 -0.24 4.56 -25.94
C GLU A 21 -1.30 4.70 -24.84
N GLU A 22 -1.72 5.95 -24.61
CA GLU A 22 -2.76 6.35 -23.66
C GLU A 22 -4.09 5.77 -24.16
N TYR A 23 -4.32 4.50 -23.84
CA TYR A 23 -5.55 3.79 -24.11
C TYR A 23 -6.64 4.33 -23.19
N TYR A 24 -7.24 5.43 -23.64
CA TYR A 24 -8.25 6.21 -22.94
C TYR A 24 -9.32 5.30 -22.32
N GLU A 25 -9.37 5.29 -20.99
CA GLU A 25 -10.52 4.80 -20.25
C GLU A 25 -11.73 5.62 -20.72
N VAL A 26 -12.71 4.93 -21.31
CA VAL A 26 -14.01 5.52 -21.62
C VAL A 26 -14.74 5.71 -20.28
N THR A 27 -14.30 6.71 -19.51
CA THR A 27 -14.99 7.17 -18.32
C THR A 27 -16.21 7.94 -18.79
N ASP A 28 -17.40 7.40 -18.54
CA ASP A 28 -18.69 8.08 -18.74
C ASP A 28 -18.92 9.21 -17.70
N ARG A 29 -17.87 9.96 -17.36
CA ARG A 29 -17.93 11.18 -16.55
C ARG A 29 -17.93 12.36 -17.49
N SER A 30 -19.10 12.73 -17.98
CA SER A 30 -19.52 14.12 -18.25
C SER A 30 -20.75 14.12 -19.15
N SER A 31 -21.89 14.43 -18.55
CA SER A 31 -22.87 15.30 -19.19
C SER A 31 -23.08 16.44 -18.20
N PRO A 32 -22.66 17.68 -18.52
CA PRO A 32 -23.15 18.83 -17.81
C PRO A 32 -24.63 18.99 -18.17
N SER A 33 -25.50 18.85 -17.18
CA SER A 33 -26.89 19.28 -17.28
C SER A 33 -26.91 20.79 -17.44
N VAL A 34 -27.07 21.28 -18.67
CA VAL A 34 -27.48 22.65 -18.94
C VAL A 34 -28.91 22.76 -18.44
N ILE A 35 -29.07 23.32 -17.25
CA ILE A 35 -30.36 23.82 -16.75
C ILE A 35 -30.36 25.29 -17.12
N GLU A 36 -31.12 25.61 -18.16
CA GLU A 36 -31.47 26.96 -18.56
C GLU A 36 -32.61 27.42 -17.64
N THR A 37 -32.25 28.07 -16.53
CA THR A 37 -33.18 28.80 -15.67
C THR A 37 -32.62 30.18 -15.46
N GLY A 38 -33.36 31.18 -15.93
CA GLY A 38 -33.03 32.59 -15.82
C GLY A 38 -32.98 33.08 -14.38
N GLU A 39 -32.23 34.16 -14.23
CA GLU A 39 -32.48 35.29 -13.34
C GLU A 39 -32.69 35.02 -11.84
N GLY A 40 -31.65 35.34 -11.05
CA GLY A 40 -31.78 35.88 -9.69
C GLY A 40 -32.12 34.90 -8.57
N GLY A 41 -31.11 34.36 -7.89
CA GLY A 41 -31.30 33.59 -6.65
C GLY A 41 -30.05 33.57 -5.78
N HIS A 42 -29.87 34.60 -4.96
CA HIS A 42 -28.88 34.68 -3.90
C HIS A 42 -29.39 33.88 -2.69
N ILE A 43 -28.65 32.88 -2.19
CA ILE A 43 -28.95 32.26 -0.89
C ILE A 43 -27.65 32.17 -0.09
N ALA A 44 -27.58 33.04 0.91
CA ALA A 44 -26.54 33.09 1.92
C ALA A 44 -26.92 32.19 3.11
N SER A 45 -25.87 31.69 3.75
CA SER A 45 -25.68 31.23 5.14
C SER A 45 -26.69 31.70 6.21
N ASP A 46 -27.10 30.78 7.11
CA ASP A 46 -27.25 30.96 8.58
C ASP A 46 -27.53 29.56 9.24
N SER A 47 -26.69 28.99 10.12
CA SER A 47 -26.66 29.05 11.61
C SER A 47 -28.04 28.91 12.28
N GLU A 48 -28.30 27.90 13.13
CA GLU A 48 -28.12 27.81 14.60
C GLU A 48 -28.41 26.34 15.03
N ASP A 49 -27.55 25.64 15.79
CA ASP A 49 -27.50 25.49 17.26
C ASP A 49 -28.82 25.05 17.95
N SER A 50 -28.79 23.88 18.59
CA SER A 50 -29.74 23.44 19.62
C SER A 50 -29.17 22.22 20.34
N GLU A 51 -28.64 22.47 21.55
CA GLU A 51 -28.44 21.46 22.59
C GLU A 51 -29.81 21.00 23.11
N ASP A 52 -29.98 19.71 23.39
CA ASP A 52 -30.79 19.30 24.52
C ASP A 52 -30.44 17.89 25.02
N ASP A 53 -30.48 17.81 26.34
CA ASP A 53 -30.02 16.78 27.26
C ASP A 53 -31.08 15.68 27.45
N ALA A 54 -30.69 14.40 27.51
CA ALA A 54 -31.55 13.34 28.03
C ALA A 54 -30.71 12.19 28.62
N ALA A 55 -30.77 12.08 29.94
CA ALA A 55 -30.14 11.08 30.80
C ALA A 55 -31.00 9.82 31.00
N GLY A 56 -30.33 8.71 31.33
CA GLY A 56 -30.88 7.48 31.95
C GLY A 56 -31.42 6.45 30.94
N GLU A 57 -31.12 5.15 30.98
CA GLU A 57 -30.71 4.25 32.07
C GLU A 57 -29.82 3.13 31.51
N ASP A 58 -28.73 2.80 32.21
CA ASP A 58 -27.87 1.64 31.95
C ASP A 58 -28.07 0.67 33.12
N GLU A 59 -28.70 -0.48 32.85
CA GLU A 59 -28.73 -1.59 33.79
C GLU A 59 -28.22 -2.88 33.14
N SER A 60 -27.31 -3.51 33.88
CA SER A 60 -27.05 -4.96 33.99
C SER A 60 -25.97 -5.62 33.11
N GLU A 61 -24.69 -5.32 33.39
CA GLU A 61 -23.58 -6.26 33.11
C GLU A 61 -22.59 -6.49 34.28
N ASP A 62 -22.91 -6.08 35.52
CA ASP A 62 -21.94 -6.19 36.64
C ASP A 62 -21.99 -7.52 37.44
N SER A 63 -22.87 -8.46 37.06
CA SER A 63 -23.09 -9.68 37.87
C SER A 63 -22.01 -10.75 37.74
N GLU A 64 -21.22 -10.77 36.65
CA GLU A 64 -20.19 -11.79 36.44
C GLU A 64 -18.87 -11.44 37.15
N ALA A 65 -18.48 -10.17 37.16
CA ALA A 65 -17.23 -9.71 37.77
C ALA A 65 -17.22 -9.93 39.29
N GLU A 66 -18.33 -9.66 39.97
CA GLU A 66 -18.47 -9.90 41.41
C GLU A 66 -18.45 -11.39 41.75
N GLN A 67 -19.03 -12.25 40.90
CA GLN A 67 -19.00 -13.71 41.09
C GLN A 67 -17.58 -14.25 40.98
N PHE A 68 -16.76 -13.76 40.05
CA PHE A 68 -15.35 -14.13 39.94
C PHE A 68 -14.51 -13.65 41.14
N GLN A 69 -14.74 -12.43 41.62
CA GLN A 69 -14.05 -11.92 42.82
C GLN A 69 -14.41 -12.73 44.07
N ASN A 70 -15.68 -13.13 44.20
CA ASN A 70 -16.16 -14.00 45.28
C ASN A 70 -15.64 -15.45 45.21
N GLN A 71 -15.25 -15.92 44.01
CA GLN A 71 -14.58 -17.21 43.85
C GLN A 71 -13.07 -17.11 44.15
N LEU A 72 -12.43 -16.00 43.77
CA LEU A 72 -11.03 -15.71 44.07
C LEU A 72 -10.77 -15.49 45.57
N SER A 73 -11.73 -14.94 46.31
CA SER A 73 -11.60 -14.78 47.77
C SER A 73 -11.73 -16.10 48.54
N LYS A 74 -12.35 -17.12 47.96
CA LYS A 74 -12.52 -18.46 48.56
C LYS A 74 -11.30 -19.37 48.37
N VAL A 75 -10.42 -19.08 47.42
CA VAL A 75 -9.18 -19.84 47.23
C VAL A 75 -8.09 -19.32 48.16
N SER A 76 -7.67 -20.17 49.10
CA SER A 76 -6.58 -19.83 50.02
C SER A 76 -5.26 -19.59 49.24
N PHE A 77 -4.45 -18.67 49.73
CA PHE A 77 -3.16 -18.32 49.12
C PHE A 77 -2.25 -19.54 48.88
N GLY A 78 -2.32 -20.56 49.74
CA GLY A 78 -1.58 -21.81 49.56
C GLY A 78 -2.07 -22.67 48.38
N ALA A 79 -3.36 -22.63 48.05
CA ALA A 79 -3.90 -23.29 46.86
C ALA A 79 -3.46 -22.55 45.58
N LEU A 80 -3.45 -21.22 45.62
CA LEU A 80 -2.92 -20.38 44.53
C LEU A 80 -1.42 -20.61 44.29
N ALA A 81 -0.61 -20.70 45.36
CA ALA A 81 0.82 -21.02 45.24
C ALA A 81 1.06 -22.41 44.63
N LYS A 82 0.30 -23.43 45.07
CA LYS A 82 0.36 -24.78 44.47
C LYS A 82 -0.06 -24.80 43.00
N ALA A 83 -1.10 -24.04 42.63
CA ALA A 83 -1.54 -23.92 41.25
C ALA A 83 -0.49 -23.23 40.37
N GLN A 84 0.18 -22.20 40.89
CA GLN A 84 1.26 -21.50 40.20
C GLN A 84 2.48 -22.41 39.96
N ASP A 85 2.85 -23.23 40.94
CA ASP A 85 3.94 -24.21 40.80
C ASP A 85 3.58 -25.35 39.84
N ALA A 86 2.31 -25.79 39.82
CA ALA A 86 1.83 -26.79 38.86
C ALA A 86 1.83 -26.24 37.42
N LEU A 87 1.40 -25.00 37.22
CA LEU A 87 1.47 -24.30 35.93
C LEU A 87 2.91 -24.07 35.46
N ALA A 88 3.84 -23.76 36.38
CA ALA A 88 5.25 -23.62 36.08
C ALA A 88 5.90 -24.95 35.65
N LYS A 89 5.40 -26.10 36.16
CA LYS A 89 5.88 -27.44 35.77
C LYS A 89 5.28 -27.96 34.46
N GLN A 90 4.07 -27.52 34.08
CA GLN A 90 3.39 -27.97 32.85
C GLN A 90 3.77 -27.17 31.59
N GLN A 91 4.50 -26.07 31.71
CA GLN A 91 5.00 -25.30 30.56
C GLN A 91 6.35 -25.87 30.07
N PRO A 92 6.44 -26.52 28.88
CA PRO A 92 7.73 -26.87 28.30
C PRO A 92 8.43 -25.60 27.77
N ASP A 93 9.54 -25.25 28.42
CA ASP A 93 10.65 -24.42 27.93
C ASP A 93 10.32 -23.11 27.17
N GLY A 94 9.47 -22.26 27.77
CA GLY A 94 9.47 -20.82 27.54
C GLY A 94 10.55 -20.12 28.38
N ARG A 95 11.81 -20.21 27.96
CA ARG A 95 13.02 -19.65 28.62
C ARG A 95 12.80 -18.32 29.39
N LYS A 96 12.68 -18.41 30.71
CA LYS A 96 13.14 -17.37 31.65
C LYS A 96 14.12 -17.99 32.62
N ARG A 97 15.42 -17.79 32.35
CA ARG A 97 16.51 -18.27 33.21
C ARG A 97 16.52 -17.46 34.51
N LYS A 98 16.36 -18.16 35.63
CA LYS A 98 16.72 -17.68 36.97
C LYS A 98 18.24 -17.52 37.03
N ARG A 99 18.68 -16.41 37.61
CA ARG A 99 20.07 -15.97 37.72
C ARG A 99 20.67 -16.55 39.00
N GLY A 100 21.76 -17.33 38.87
CA GLY A 100 22.49 -18.01 39.95
C GLY A 100 21.84 -19.35 40.31
N ASP A 101 22.52 -20.47 40.51
CA ASP A 101 23.94 -20.86 40.62
C ASP A 101 24.01 -22.35 40.18
N ASP A 102 25.19 -22.91 39.91
CA ASP A 102 25.44 -24.34 39.54
C ASP A 102 25.19 -24.84 38.10
N SER A 103 25.68 -24.14 37.05
CA SER A 103 25.80 -24.79 35.72
C SER A 103 26.98 -24.36 34.84
N THR A 104 27.97 -23.65 35.37
CA THR A 104 29.09 -23.13 34.56
C THR A 104 29.98 -24.24 34.00
N ALA A 105 30.40 -25.21 34.82
CA ALA A 105 31.27 -26.30 34.38
C ALA A 105 30.62 -27.21 33.33
N SER A 106 29.35 -27.58 33.51
CA SER A 106 28.63 -28.44 32.54
C SER A 106 28.28 -27.69 31.25
N GLN A 107 28.04 -26.38 31.32
CA GLN A 107 27.88 -25.54 30.12
C GLN A 107 29.20 -25.31 29.39
N GLU A 108 30.30 -25.14 30.12
CA GLU A 108 31.65 -24.97 29.57
C GLU A 108 32.10 -26.23 28.83
N GLN A 109 31.91 -27.41 29.43
CA GLN A 109 32.16 -28.70 28.76
C GLN A 109 31.33 -28.87 27.48
N LYS A 110 30.06 -28.43 27.48
CA LYS A 110 29.20 -28.44 26.28
C LYS A 110 29.70 -27.46 25.21
N LEU A 111 30.22 -26.30 25.62
CA LEU A 111 30.80 -25.31 24.70
C LEU A 111 32.14 -25.77 24.13
N GLU A 112 32.97 -26.45 24.92
CA GLU A 112 34.22 -27.06 24.48
C GLU A 112 33.98 -28.19 23.48
N ALA A 113 33.03 -29.09 23.76
CA ALA A 113 32.61 -30.12 22.82
C ALA A 113 32.10 -29.53 21.49
N LEU A 114 31.34 -28.42 21.55
CA LEU A 114 30.89 -27.70 20.36
C LEU A 114 32.06 -27.07 19.58
N ARG A 115 33.03 -26.47 20.28
CA ARG A 115 34.23 -25.88 19.66
C ARG A 115 35.08 -26.97 18.98
N GLN A 116 35.24 -28.13 19.61
CA GLN A 116 35.96 -29.26 19.03
C GLN A 116 35.24 -29.79 17.78
N ARG A 117 33.91 -29.96 17.84
CA ARG A 117 33.10 -30.39 16.69
C ARG A 117 33.17 -29.41 15.52
N LEU A 118 33.18 -28.11 15.78
CA LEU A 118 33.33 -27.09 14.73
C LEU A 118 34.73 -27.08 14.12
N ARG A 119 35.79 -27.40 14.88
CA ARG A 119 37.15 -27.58 14.34
C ARG A 119 37.22 -28.79 13.42
N ALA A 120 36.67 -29.93 13.84
CA ALA A 120 36.61 -31.14 13.01
C ALA A 120 35.86 -30.90 11.69
N ILE A 121 34.68 -30.26 11.73
CA ILE A 121 33.93 -29.90 10.52
C ILE A 121 34.71 -28.92 9.62
N LYS A 122 35.49 -28.00 10.21
CA LYS A 122 36.31 -27.07 9.45
C LYS A 122 37.49 -27.79 8.77
N GLU A 123 38.10 -28.76 9.45
CA GLU A 123 39.16 -29.61 8.91
C GLU A 123 38.64 -30.53 7.81
N GLU A 124 37.49 -31.17 8.00
CA GLU A 124 36.80 -31.95 6.97
C GLU A 124 36.44 -31.09 5.75
N LYS A 125 35.96 -29.85 5.96
CA LYS A 125 35.68 -28.91 4.86
C LYS A 125 36.93 -28.41 4.14
N LEU A 126 38.06 -28.32 4.84
CA LEU A 126 39.35 -27.97 4.24
C LEU A 126 39.95 -29.16 3.48
N ALA A 127 39.81 -30.38 4.00
CA ALA A 127 40.26 -31.62 3.36
C ALA A 127 39.44 -31.97 2.11
N THR A 128 38.12 -31.78 2.17
CA THR A 128 37.20 -32.03 1.04
C THR A 128 37.23 -30.91 -0.01
N ASN A 129 37.74 -29.72 0.32
CA ASN A 129 37.68 -28.57 -0.57
C ASN A 129 38.88 -27.61 -0.41
N PRO A 130 40.05 -27.91 -1.00
CA PRO A 130 41.27 -27.09 -0.89
C PRO A 130 41.14 -25.70 -1.55
N LYS A 131 40.07 -25.44 -2.32
CA LYS A 131 39.81 -24.15 -2.99
C LYS A 131 39.25 -23.05 -2.05
N LEU A 132 38.88 -23.34 -0.80
CA LEU A 132 38.45 -22.32 0.17
C LEU A 132 39.60 -21.69 0.98
N ALA A 133 40.77 -22.34 1.09
CA ALA A 133 41.92 -21.79 1.80
C ALA A 133 42.51 -20.53 1.11
N LYS A 134 42.35 -20.42 -0.22
CA LYS A 134 42.80 -19.25 -1.00
C LYS A 134 41.85 -18.04 -0.95
N ARG A 135 40.62 -18.19 -0.44
CA ARG A 135 39.63 -17.09 -0.33
C ARG A 135 39.63 -16.39 1.04
N ALA A 136 40.38 -16.91 2.02
CA ALA A 136 40.55 -16.27 3.34
C ALA A 136 41.64 -15.19 3.37
N LYS A 137 42.43 -15.02 2.29
CA LYS A 137 43.43 -13.94 2.15
C LYS A 137 43.00 -12.78 1.22
N THR A 138 41.80 -12.81 0.65
CA THR A 138 41.31 -11.75 -0.26
C THR A 138 39.80 -11.54 -0.10
N SER A 139 39.40 -10.91 1.02
CA SER A 139 38.01 -10.46 1.20
C SER A 139 37.91 -9.12 1.92
N THR A 140 38.65 -8.13 1.42
CA THR A 140 38.27 -6.71 1.52
C THR A 140 38.12 -6.11 0.13
N LYS A 141 37.04 -6.48 -0.58
CA LYS A 141 36.34 -5.57 -1.51
C LYS A 141 35.00 -6.20 -1.88
N ALA A 142 33.93 -5.67 -1.31
CA ALA A 142 32.58 -5.95 -1.79
C ALA A 142 32.19 -4.89 -2.82
N LYS A 143 31.66 -5.37 -3.95
CA LYS A 143 30.61 -4.76 -4.79
C LYS A 143 30.77 -3.29 -5.19
N ALA A 144 31.21 -3.08 -6.42
CA ALA A 144 30.68 -2.02 -7.28
C ALA A 144 29.82 -2.68 -8.39
N VAL A 145 28.68 -2.06 -8.65
CA VAL A 145 27.67 -2.45 -9.63
C VAL A 145 28.12 -2.02 -11.02
N ASP A 146 27.86 -2.90 -11.97
CA ASP A 146 28.01 -2.72 -13.41
C ASP A 146 27.24 -1.48 -13.92
N LYS A 147 27.96 -0.52 -14.50
CA LYS A 147 27.45 0.45 -15.47
C LYS A 147 28.62 0.87 -16.38
N VAL A 148 28.56 0.40 -17.61
CA VAL A 148 29.50 0.65 -18.71
C VAL A 148 29.47 2.12 -19.14
N ARG A 149 30.62 2.83 -19.14
CA ARG A 149 31.23 3.45 -20.34
C ARG A 149 32.50 4.27 -20.05
N ASP A 150 33.47 4.03 -20.94
CA ASP A 150 34.59 4.84 -21.42
C ASP A 150 35.72 5.29 -20.48
N GLU A 151 36.93 4.93 -20.92
CA GLU A 151 38.26 5.21 -20.40
C GLU A 151 38.63 6.69 -20.57
N GLU A 152 39.44 7.23 -19.65
CA GLU A 152 40.69 7.97 -19.92
C GLU A 152 41.36 8.34 -18.58
N GLU A 153 42.69 8.26 -18.56
CA GLU A 153 43.57 8.39 -17.41
C GLU A 153 43.60 9.81 -16.80
N SER A 154 43.72 9.90 -15.47
CA SER A 154 44.30 11.08 -14.81
C SER A 154 44.73 10.75 -13.37
N ASP A 155 46.04 10.68 -13.16
CA ASP A 155 46.70 10.70 -11.86
C ASP A 155 46.40 12.03 -11.14
N GLY A 156 45.82 11.94 -9.94
CA GLY A 156 45.49 13.09 -9.11
C GLY A 156 45.47 12.74 -7.62
N ASP A 157 46.59 13.04 -6.96
CA ASP A 157 46.78 13.07 -5.51
C ASP A 157 45.61 13.76 -4.80
N SER A 158 44.90 13.03 -3.93
CA SER A 158 43.86 13.58 -3.06
C SER A 158 44.03 13.03 -1.65
N SER A 159 44.81 13.78 -0.88
CA SER A 159 44.95 13.67 0.55
C SER A 159 43.78 14.36 1.24
N ASP A 160 42.70 13.63 1.53
CA ASP A 160 41.77 14.03 2.60
C ASP A 160 41.20 12.80 3.33
N SER A 161 41.69 12.61 4.56
CA SER A 161 41.38 11.49 5.43
C SER A 161 40.04 11.69 6.14
N GLU A 162 38.92 11.37 5.49
CA GLU A 162 37.63 11.09 6.14
C GLU A 162 37.54 9.60 6.57
N GLY A 163 38.58 9.13 7.25
CA GLY A 163 38.60 7.81 7.89
C GLY A 163 37.84 7.82 9.21
N LYS A 164 37.11 6.73 9.51
CA LYS A 164 36.52 6.51 10.85
C LYS A 164 37.57 6.76 11.94
N PRO A 165 37.21 7.41 13.07
CA PRO A 165 38.15 7.64 14.16
C PRO A 165 38.73 6.30 14.63
N HIS A 166 40.02 6.28 14.96
CA HIS A 166 40.67 5.09 15.50
C HIS A 166 39.89 4.59 16.72
N ALA A 167 39.55 3.30 16.73
CA ALA A 167 38.80 2.70 17.82
C ALA A 167 39.64 2.76 19.11
N ARG A 168 39.00 3.09 20.23
CA ARG A 168 39.62 3.11 21.56
C ARG A 168 40.17 1.72 21.87
N SER A 169 41.36 1.64 22.47
CA SER A 169 41.98 0.36 22.86
C SER A 169 41.21 -0.36 23.98
N SER A 170 40.44 0.36 24.81
CA SER A 170 39.54 -0.22 25.81
C SER A 170 38.34 0.69 26.09
N LYS A 171 37.30 0.19 26.79
CA LYS A 171 36.09 0.98 27.12
C LYS A 171 36.38 2.25 27.95
N HIS A 172 37.46 2.25 28.70
CA HIS A 172 37.82 3.33 29.63
C HIS A 172 39.01 4.19 29.15
N ALA A 173 39.74 3.79 28.10
CA ALA A 173 40.88 4.55 27.56
C ALA A 173 40.42 5.74 26.69
N PRO A 174 41.00 6.96 26.77
CA PRO A 174 40.55 8.10 25.96
C PRO A 174 40.64 7.85 24.44
N ALA A 175 39.83 8.56 23.65
CA ALA A 175 39.86 8.50 22.19
C ALA A 175 40.64 9.69 21.63
N VAL A 176 41.62 9.45 20.76
CA VAL A 176 42.35 10.52 20.07
C VAL A 176 41.52 11.03 18.89
N GLN A 177 41.29 12.35 18.83
CA GLN A 177 40.68 13.03 17.69
C GLN A 177 41.68 14.02 17.08
N SER A 178 41.66 14.16 15.75
CA SER A 178 42.52 15.12 15.06
C SER A 178 42.10 16.56 15.39
N SER A 179 43.07 17.42 15.68
CA SER A 179 42.86 18.86 15.94
C SER A 179 42.31 19.61 14.72
N LYS A 180 42.45 19.04 13.51
CA LYS A 180 41.89 19.61 12.27
C LYS A 180 40.38 19.40 12.15
N ARG A 181 39.77 18.52 12.96
CA ARG A 181 38.33 18.25 12.92
C ARG A 181 37.60 19.27 13.80
N ALA A 182 36.98 20.26 13.16
CA ALA A 182 36.19 21.27 13.87
C ALA A 182 35.01 20.65 14.62
N VAL A 183 34.81 21.06 15.88
CA VAL A 183 33.66 20.64 16.68
C VAL A 183 32.39 21.29 16.14
N THR A 184 31.36 20.50 15.87
CA THR A 184 30.08 21.04 15.39
C THR A 184 29.39 21.82 16.51
N ARG A 185 28.97 23.05 16.23
CA ARG A 185 28.17 23.87 17.18
C ARG A 185 26.68 23.47 17.21
N ARG A 186 26.29 22.53 16.34
CA ARG A 186 24.91 22.05 16.21
C ARG A 186 24.63 20.98 17.25
N ARG A 187 23.53 21.11 17.99
CA ARG A 187 23.04 20.04 18.89
C ARG A 187 22.57 18.86 18.04
N ASN A 188 22.98 17.65 18.39
CA ASN A 188 22.42 16.43 17.82
C ASN A 188 20.99 16.28 18.35
N ILE A 189 20.01 16.74 17.60
CA ILE A 189 18.59 16.57 17.93
C ILE A 189 18.26 15.10 17.64
N ILE A 190 18.17 14.30 18.69
CA ILE A 190 17.65 12.93 18.59
C ILE A 190 16.15 13.07 18.39
N GLU A 191 15.64 12.63 17.24
CA GLU A 191 14.20 12.59 16.98
C GLU A 191 13.53 11.62 17.96
N VAL A 192 12.93 12.16 19.03
CA VAL A 192 12.11 11.38 19.93
C VAL A 192 10.80 11.08 19.22
N LYS A 193 10.47 9.80 19.05
CA LYS A 193 9.18 9.37 18.49
C LYS A 193 8.07 9.90 19.39
N LYS A 194 7.33 10.91 18.92
CA LYS A 194 6.18 11.46 19.65
C LYS A 194 5.11 10.36 19.76
N PRO A 195 4.51 10.14 20.95
CA PRO A 195 3.38 9.24 21.07
C PRO A 195 2.21 9.83 20.28
N MET A 196 1.79 9.14 19.22
CA MET A 196 0.57 9.47 18.49
C MET A 196 -0.59 8.71 19.12
N ALA A 197 -1.69 9.40 19.41
CA ALA A 197 -2.94 8.73 19.77
C ALA A 197 -3.36 7.83 18.60
N ARG A 198 -3.65 6.55 18.89
CA ARG A 198 -4.06 5.57 17.88
C ARG A 198 -5.54 5.28 18.05
N ASP A 199 -6.32 5.58 17.01
CA ASP A 199 -7.74 5.19 16.95
C ASP A 199 -7.83 3.77 16.40
N PRO A 200 -8.34 2.78 17.14
CA PRO A 200 -8.39 1.38 16.71
C PRO A 200 -9.15 1.17 15.40
N ARG A 201 -10.08 2.06 15.03
CA ARG A 201 -10.80 2.00 13.74
C ARG A 201 -9.90 2.29 12.55
N PHE A 202 -8.90 3.15 12.77
CA PHE A 202 -7.98 3.61 11.74
C PHE A 202 -6.56 3.08 11.92
N ASP A 203 -6.29 2.40 13.04
CA ASP A 203 -4.98 1.89 13.39
C ASP A 203 -4.70 0.57 12.67
N LYS A 204 -3.49 0.47 12.11
CA LYS A 204 -3.03 -0.71 11.37
C LYS A 204 -2.69 -1.88 12.30
N VAL A 205 -2.68 -1.64 13.63
CA VAL A 205 -2.45 -2.66 14.66
C VAL A 205 -3.54 -3.73 14.66
N ALA A 206 -4.79 -3.38 14.30
CA ALA A 206 -5.89 -4.33 14.16
C ALA A 206 -5.76 -5.27 12.93
N GLY A 207 -4.74 -5.06 12.11
CA GLY A 207 -4.43 -5.86 10.92
C GLY A 207 -4.47 -5.05 9.63
N PRO A 208 -4.06 -5.67 8.50
CA PRO A 208 -4.19 -5.06 7.18
C PRO A 208 -5.66 -4.75 6.87
N ARG A 209 -5.91 -3.66 6.13
CA ARG A 209 -7.25 -3.38 5.63
C ARG A 209 -7.73 -4.57 4.78
N PRO A 210 -8.97 -5.04 4.99
CA PRO A 210 -9.50 -6.16 4.22
C PRO A 210 -9.56 -5.81 2.73
N ASP A 211 -9.24 -6.79 1.88
CA ASP A 211 -9.31 -6.64 0.43
C ASP A 211 -10.73 -6.28 -0.02
N GLU A 212 -10.87 -5.48 -1.08
CA GLU A 212 -12.18 -5.06 -1.61
C GLU A 212 -13.12 -6.24 -1.90
N VAL A 213 -12.58 -7.35 -2.40
CA VAL A 213 -13.35 -8.57 -2.68
C VAL A 213 -13.88 -9.19 -1.38
N THR A 214 -13.09 -9.19 -0.30
CA THR A 214 -13.52 -9.74 0.99
C THR A 214 -14.55 -8.84 1.65
N LEU A 215 -14.36 -7.51 1.58
CA LEU A 215 -15.35 -6.53 2.03
C LEU A 215 -16.68 -6.70 1.30
N LYS A 216 -16.64 -6.80 -0.03
CA LYS A 216 -17.85 -6.97 -0.83
C LYS A 216 -18.60 -8.25 -0.47
N LYS A 217 -17.89 -9.34 -0.19
CA LYS A 217 -18.50 -10.60 0.26
C LYS A 217 -19.11 -10.49 1.66
N ARG A 218 -18.42 -9.84 2.60
CA ARG A 218 -18.93 -9.65 3.98
C ARG A 218 -20.17 -8.76 4.02
N TYR A 219 -20.23 -7.77 3.14
CA TYR A 219 -21.32 -6.79 3.06
C TYR A 219 -22.17 -6.96 1.79
N SER A 220 -22.35 -8.19 1.30
CA SER A 220 -23.13 -8.45 0.08
C SER A 220 -24.60 -8.06 0.22
N PHE A 221 -25.13 -8.12 1.45
CA PHE A 221 -26.51 -7.71 1.76
C PHE A 221 -26.79 -6.26 1.37
N LEU A 222 -25.79 -5.37 1.35
CA LEU A 222 -25.97 -3.97 0.98
C LEU A 222 -26.50 -3.82 -0.45
N ASP A 223 -26.24 -4.79 -1.32
CA ASP A 223 -26.77 -4.75 -2.69
C ASP A 223 -28.29 -5.01 -2.72
N ASP A 224 -28.81 -5.81 -1.78
CA ASP A 224 -30.25 -6.04 -1.60
C ASP A 224 -30.94 -4.77 -1.06
N TYR A 225 -30.35 -4.10 -0.05
CA TYR A 225 -30.87 -2.84 0.48
C TYR A 225 -30.87 -1.72 -0.58
N LYS A 226 -29.81 -1.60 -1.38
CA LYS A 226 -29.81 -0.62 -2.49
C LYS A 226 -30.89 -0.94 -3.52
N ALA A 227 -31.17 -2.23 -3.77
CA ALA A 227 -32.21 -2.63 -4.72
C ALA A 227 -33.61 -2.27 -4.20
N SER A 228 -33.88 -2.48 -2.91
CA SER A 228 -35.15 -2.05 -2.28
C SER A 228 -35.27 -0.52 -2.27
N GLU A 229 -34.20 0.21 -1.94
CA GLU A 229 -34.20 1.68 -1.95
C GLU A 229 -34.50 2.25 -3.36
N ILE A 230 -33.93 1.66 -4.42
CA ILE A 230 -34.27 2.03 -5.81
C ILE A 230 -35.76 1.77 -6.10
N ALA A 231 -36.31 0.65 -5.63
CA ALA A 231 -37.73 0.34 -5.81
C ALA A 231 -38.64 1.32 -5.05
N GLU A 232 -38.26 1.69 -3.83
CA GLU A 232 -38.96 2.68 -3.00
C GLU A 232 -38.92 4.06 -3.64
N LEU A 233 -37.75 4.51 -4.13
CA LEU A 233 -37.64 5.79 -4.86
C LEU A 233 -38.52 5.80 -6.11
N ARG A 234 -38.57 4.69 -6.86
CA ARG A 234 -39.48 4.56 -8.02
C ARG A 234 -40.94 4.65 -7.59
N ALA A 235 -41.32 4.04 -6.47
CA ALA A 235 -42.67 4.13 -5.94
C ALA A 235 -43.00 5.54 -5.44
N ALA A 236 -42.06 6.21 -4.76
CA ALA A 236 -42.22 7.58 -4.27
C ALA A 236 -42.40 8.58 -5.42
N ILE A 237 -41.64 8.45 -6.50
CA ILE A 237 -41.80 9.29 -7.70
C ILE A 237 -43.20 9.15 -8.31
N LYS A 238 -43.77 7.94 -8.31
CA LYS A 238 -45.12 7.69 -8.81
C LYS A 238 -46.21 8.27 -7.90
N LYS A 239 -45.99 8.26 -6.58
CA LYS A 239 -46.96 8.71 -5.56
C LYS A 239 -46.98 10.23 -5.38
N THR A 240 -45.80 10.86 -5.43
CA THR A 240 -45.67 12.30 -5.25
C THR A 240 -46.44 13.05 -6.33
N LYS A 241 -46.96 14.23 -6.00
CA LYS A 241 -47.62 15.12 -6.97
C LYS A 241 -46.78 16.36 -7.24
N ASN A 242 -46.16 16.91 -6.19
CA ASN A 242 -45.25 18.05 -6.22
C ASN A 242 -44.08 17.84 -7.19
N GLU A 243 -43.87 18.80 -8.09
CA GLU A 243 -42.87 18.70 -9.16
C GLU A 243 -41.44 18.87 -8.63
N ALA A 244 -41.20 19.82 -7.73
CA ALA A 244 -39.90 20.03 -7.11
C ALA A 244 -39.40 18.78 -6.35
N GLU A 245 -40.28 18.17 -5.55
CA GLU A 245 -39.97 16.94 -4.81
C GLU A 245 -39.75 15.74 -5.74
N LYS A 246 -40.57 15.61 -6.80
CA LYS A 246 -40.35 14.59 -7.84
C LYS A 246 -38.98 14.71 -8.47
N ASP A 247 -38.52 15.92 -8.75
CA ASP A 247 -37.22 16.12 -9.38
C ASP A 247 -36.06 15.81 -8.45
N VAL A 248 -36.19 16.12 -7.15
CA VAL A 248 -35.24 15.66 -6.12
C VAL A 248 -35.18 14.14 -6.08
N LEU A 249 -36.34 13.46 -6.06
CA LEU A 249 -36.40 12.00 -6.05
C LEU A 249 -35.82 11.37 -7.33
N LYS A 250 -36.10 11.94 -8.51
CA LYS A 250 -35.51 11.51 -9.78
C LYS A 250 -33.99 11.65 -9.76
N ARG A 251 -33.45 12.77 -9.25
CA ARG A 251 -32.00 12.98 -9.12
C ARG A 251 -31.36 11.91 -8.23
N LYS A 252 -31.98 11.62 -7.08
CA LYS A 252 -31.52 10.54 -6.17
C LYS A 252 -31.55 9.17 -6.86
N LEU A 253 -32.65 8.85 -7.55
CA LEU A 253 -32.78 7.60 -8.31
C LEU A 253 -31.69 7.47 -9.38
N LEU A 254 -31.46 8.53 -10.16
CA LEU A 254 -30.42 8.54 -11.20
C LEU A 254 -29.03 8.32 -10.60
N SER A 255 -28.73 8.95 -9.46
CA SER A 255 -27.48 8.74 -8.73
C SER A 255 -27.34 7.27 -8.32
N MET A 256 -28.34 6.69 -7.66
CA MET A 256 -28.32 5.29 -7.20
C MET A 256 -28.19 4.29 -8.36
N GLU A 257 -28.94 4.49 -9.45
CA GLU A 257 -28.84 3.65 -10.65
C GLU A 257 -27.47 3.78 -11.33
N SER A 258 -26.89 4.98 -11.37
CA SER A 258 -25.56 5.19 -11.95
C SER A 258 -24.46 4.51 -11.12
N GLN A 259 -24.55 4.58 -9.80
CA GLN A 259 -23.63 3.90 -8.89
C GLN A 259 -23.73 2.38 -9.03
N ARG A 260 -24.96 1.84 -9.11
CA ARG A 260 -25.20 0.42 -9.35
C ARG A 260 -24.59 -0.04 -10.69
N LYS A 261 -24.85 0.68 -11.78
CA LYS A 261 -24.26 0.37 -13.11
C LYS A 261 -22.73 0.45 -13.10
N ALA A 262 -22.16 1.41 -12.36
CA ALA A 262 -20.72 1.53 -12.20
C ALA A 262 -20.12 0.35 -11.41
N GLN A 263 -20.82 -0.14 -10.38
CA GLN A 263 -20.43 -1.35 -9.64
C GLN A 263 -20.51 -2.59 -10.53
N GLU A 264 -21.63 -2.78 -11.24
CA GLU A 264 -21.81 -3.91 -12.16
C GLU A 264 -20.73 -3.95 -13.26
N SER A 265 -20.31 -2.79 -13.78
CA SER A 265 -19.23 -2.75 -14.78
C SER A 265 -17.86 -3.12 -14.21
N LYS A 266 -17.54 -2.70 -12.98
CA LYS A 266 -16.33 -3.16 -12.25
C LYS A 266 -16.37 -4.67 -11.99
N ASP A 267 -17.53 -5.19 -11.60
CA ASP A 267 -17.70 -6.62 -11.32
C ASP A 267 -17.50 -7.48 -12.56
N LYS A 268 -18.02 -7.04 -13.71
CA LYS A 268 -17.77 -7.70 -15.00
C LYS A 268 -16.29 -7.73 -15.35
N GLN A 269 -15.58 -6.61 -15.15
CA GLN A 269 -14.13 -6.57 -15.35
C GLN A 269 -13.41 -7.58 -14.45
N LEU A 270 -13.74 -7.61 -13.15
CA LEU A 270 -13.17 -8.56 -12.20
C LEU A 270 -13.51 -10.02 -12.56
N ALA A 271 -14.72 -10.28 -13.07
CA ALA A 271 -15.15 -11.61 -13.52
C ALA A 271 -14.31 -12.10 -14.70
N ILE A 272 -14.07 -11.25 -15.71
CA ILE A 272 -13.21 -11.57 -16.87
C ILE A 272 -11.79 -11.91 -16.42
N LEU A 273 -11.24 -11.13 -15.48
CA LEU A 273 -9.92 -11.40 -14.91
C LEU A 273 -9.91 -12.70 -14.10
N ALA A 274 -10.98 -13.00 -13.37
CA ALA A 274 -11.12 -14.25 -12.64
C ALA A 274 -11.23 -15.45 -13.59
N GLU A 275 -11.96 -15.33 -14.70
CA GLU A 275 -12.05 -16.36 -15.74
C GLU A 275 -10.71 -16.62 -16.41
N HIS A 276 -9.96 -15.56 -16.74
CA HIS A 276 -8.60 -15.71 -17.26
C HIS A 276 -7.71 -16.44 -16.26
N LYS A 277 -7.73 -16.02 -14.98
CA LYS A 277 -6.96 -16.70 -13.92
C LYS A 277 -7.38 -18.17 -13.74
N LYS A 278 -8.65 -18.52 -13.94
CA LYS A 278 -9.11 -19.92 -13.91
C LYS A 278 -8.53 -20.73 -15.07
N LYS A 279 -8.60 -20.20 -16.30
CA LYS A 279 -8.01 -20.84 -17.50
C LYS A 279 -6.51 -21.06 -17.34
N GLU A 280 -5.78 -20.05 -16.86
CA GLU A 280 -4.33 -20.19 -16.61
C GLU A 280 -4.01 -21.22 -15.53
N LYS A 281 -4.81 -21.28 -14.46
CA LYS A 281 -4.65 -22.32 -13.43
C LYS A 281 -4.84 -23.73 -14.00
N GLU A 282 -5.76 -23.92 -14.93
CA GLU A 282 -5.97 -25.20 -15.62
C GLU A 282 -4.78 -25.56 -16.52
N LEU A 283 -4.23 -24.60 -17.26
CA LEU A 283 -3.02 -24.79 -18.07
C LEU A 283 -1.80 -25.12 -17.21
N VAL A 284 -1.66 -24.47 -16.05
CA VAL A 284 -0.60 -24.76 -15.08
C VAL A 284 -0.79 -26.14 -14.48
N LYS A 285 -2.02 -26.56 -14.19
CA LYS A 285 -2.32 -27.92 -13.74
C LYS A 285 -1.93 -28.98 -14.79
N GLN A 286 -2.01 -28.64 -16.08
CA GLN A 286 -1.50 -29.46 -17.18
C GLN A 286 0.04 -29.43 -17.33
N GLY A 287 0.75 -28.64 -16.50
CA GLY A 287 2.21 -28.54 -16.50
C GLY A 287 2.77 -27.39 -17.35
N LYS A 288 1.93 -26.53 -17.94
CA LYS A 288 2.40 -25.32 -18.63
C LYS A 288 2.89 -24.28 -17.62
N LYS A 289 3.74 -23.36 -18.06
CA LYS A 289 4.24 -22.27 -17.21
C LYS A 289 3.10 -21.28 -16.92
N PRO A 290 2.99 -20.78 -15.66
CA PRO A 290 1.98 -19.78 -15.33
C PRO A 290 2.19 -18.51 -16.13
N PHE A 291 1.15 -18.04 -16.80
CA PHE A 291 1.17 -16.80 -17.56
C PHE A 291 0.23 -15.77 -16.93
N PHE A 292 0.73 -14.54 -16.76
CA PHE A 292 -0.03 -13.43 -16.21
C PHE A 292 -0.11 -12.32 -17.27
N LEU A 293 -1.32 -11.96 -17.66
CA LEU A 293 -1.54 -10.87 -18.62
C LEU A 293 -1.05 -9.55 -18.08
N LYS A 294 -0.47 -8.73 -18.97
CA LYS A 294 -0.17 -7.33 -18.67
C LYS A 294 -1.47 -6.55 -18.43
N GLU A 295 -1.41 -5.45 -17.68
CA GLU A 295 -2.59 -4.62 -17.41
C GLU A 295 -3.24 -4.07 -18.69
N SER A 296 -2.45 -3.77 -19.72
CA SER A 296 -2.96 -3.35 -21.02
C SER A 296 -3.77 -4.44 -21.71
N GLU A 297 -3.36 -5.70 -21.61
CA GLU A 297 -4.08 -6.84 -22.17
C GLU A 297 -5.35 -7.15 -21.38
N GLN A 298 -5.30 -7.03 -20.05
CA GLN A 298 -6.46 -7.11 -19.16
C GLN A 298 -7.53 -6.07 -19.54
N LYS A 299 -7.12 -4.81 -19.79
CA LYS A 299 -8.02 -3.75 -20.26
C LYS A 299 -8.58 -4.06 -21.66
N LYS A 300 -7.78 -4.62 -22.57
CA LYS A 300 -8.24 -5.04 -23.91
C LYS A 300 -9.31 -6.13 -23.81
N LEU A 301 -9.14 -7.13 -22.95
CA LEU A 301 -10.15 -8.18 -22.73
C LEU A 301 -11.48 -7.60 -22.21
N ALA A 302 -11.40 -6.73 -21.21
CA ALA A 302 -12.58 -6.03 -20.69
C ALA A 302 -13.27 -5.17 -21.76
N LEU A 303 -12.50 -4.52 -22.63
CA LEU A 303 -13.05 -3.72 -23.72
C LEU A 303 -13.74 -4.60 -24.76
N VAL A 304 -13.11 -5.70 -25.17
CA VAL A 304 -13.70 -6.65 -26.12
C VAL A 304 -15.06 -7.15 -25.61
N ASP A 305 -15.13 -7.58 -24.34
CA ASP A 305 -16.39 -7.99 -23.72
C ASP A 305 -17.42 -6.86 -23.68
N ARG A 306 -17.01 -5.63 -23.29
CA ARG A 306 -17.90 -4.46 -23.29
C ARG A 306 -18.51 -4.23 -24.68
N PHE A 307 -17.71 -4.26 -25.75
CA PHE A 307 -18.22 -4.07 -27.10
C PHE A 307 -19.08 -5.25 -27.56
N GLN A 308 -18.71 -6.49 -27.26
CA GLN A 308 -19.53 -7.66 -27.59
C GLN A 308 -20.94 -7.58 -26.97
N ASN A 309 -21.02 -7.13 -25.71
CA ASN A 309 -22.26 -6.98 -24.96
C ASN A 309 -23.06 -5.69 -25.25
N MET A 310 -22.50 -4.73 -26.00
CA MET A 310 -23.22 -3.54 -26.46
C MET A 310 -24.11 -3.83 -27.68
N LYS A 311 -25.21 -3.09 -27.83
CA LYS A 311 -26.08 -3.19 -29.03
C LYS A 311 -25.37 -2.65 -30.27
N SER A 312 -25.70 -3.15 -31.47
CA SER A 312 -25.08 -2.71 -32.74
C SER A 312 -25.11 -1.20 -32.94
N LYS A 313 -26.29 -0.57 -32.80
CA LYS A 313 -26.45 0.89 -32.92
C LYS A 313 -25.64 1.68 -31.87
N GLU A 314 -25.52 1.14 -30.65
CA GLU A 314 -24.75 1.77 -29.58
C GLU A 314 -23.24 1.65 -29.85
N ARG A 315 -22.78 0.48 -30.31
CA ARG A 315 -21.40 0.25 -30.78
C ARG A 315 -21.02 1.23 -31.90
N GLU A 316 -21.84 1.33 -32.94
CA GLU A 316 -21.61 2.23 -34.08
C GLU A 316 -21.50 3.68 -33.62
N LYS A 317 -22.43 4.15 -32.79
CA LYS A 317 -22.37 5.51 -32.21
C LYS A 317 -21.09 5.76 -31.42
N VAL A 318 -20.63 4.81 -30.63
CA VAL A 318 -19.37 4.93 -29.87
C VAL A 318 -18.17 4.99 -30.82
N ILE A 319 -18.14 4.14 -31.86
CA ILE A 319 -17.10 4.13 -32.88
C ILE A 319 -17.10 5.44 -33.67
N GLU A 320 -18.26 5.95 -34.09
CA GLU A 320 -18.39 7.23 -34.78
C GLU A 320 -17.92 8.40 -33.92
N ARG A 321 -18.32 8.43 -32.64
CA ARG A 321 -17.81 9.44 -31.69
C ARG A 321 -16.29 9.34 -31.54
N ARG A 322 -15.73 8.13 -31.51
CA ARG A 322 -14.27 7.94 -31.45
C ARG A 322 -13.59 8.39 -32.75
N ARG A 323 -14.14 8.07 -33.91
CA ARG A 323 -13.67 8.54 -35.23
C ARG A 323 -13.67 10.07 -35.29
N LYS A 324 -14.78 10.72 -34.94
CA LYS A 324 -14.88 12.20 -34.89
C LYS A 324 -13.87 12.83 -33.93
N LYS A 325 -13.61 12.21 -32.76
CA LYS A 325 -12.58 12.68 -31.83
C LYS A 325 -11.17 12.49 -32.38
N ALA A 326 -10.89 11.37 -33.04
CA ALA A 326 -9.60 11.10 -33.68
C ALA A 326 -9.33 12.09 -34.81
N THR A 327 -10.28 12.28 -35.72
CA THR A 327 -10.17 13.26 -36.82
C THR A 327 -10.02 14.69 -36.29
N ALA A 328 -10.74 15.06 -35.21
CA ALA A 328 -10.58 16.36 -34.59
C ALA A 328 -9.19 16.54 -33.94
N LYS A 329 -8.64 15.50 -33.31
CA LYS A 329 -7.27 15.51 -32.77
C LYS A 329 -6.23 15.61 -33.89
N GLU A 330 -6.38 14.84 -34.96
CA GLU A 330 -5.53 14.91 -36.15
C GLU A 330 -5.56 16.32 -36.74
N ARG A 331 -6.76 16.90 -36.93
CA ARG A 331 -6.90 18.29 -37.41
C ARG A 331 -6.22 19.29 -36.47
N LYS A 332 -6.27 19.08 -35.15
CA LYS A 332 -5.55 19.92 -34.18
C LYS A 332 -4.02 19.78 -34.33
N ASN A 333 -3.53 18.57 -34.60
CA ASN A 333 -2.11 18.29 -34.77
C ASN A 333 -1.55 18.73 -36.14
N MET A 334 -2.42 19.00 -37.12
CA MET A 334 -2.02 19.56 -38.42
C MET A 334 -1.67 21.06 -38.31
N PRO A 335 -0.69 21.56 -39.09
CA PRO A 335 -0.43 22.99 -39.24
C PRO A 335 -1.68 23.76 -39.69
N ALA A 336 -1.86 25.00 -39.22
CA ALA A 336 -3.09 25.79 -39.43
C ALA A 336 -3.51 25.91 -40.90
N GLU A 337 -2.53 26.03 -41.82
CA GLU A 337 -2.72 26.09 -43.27
C GLU A 337 -3.44 24.85 -43.84
N ARG A 338 -3.28 23.70 -43.19
CA ARG A 338 -3.88 22.42 -43.60
C ARG A 338 -5.15 22.07 -42.83
N ARG A 339 -5.63 22.93 -41.92
CA ARG A 339 -6.84 22.67 -41.11
C ARG A 339 -8.14 23.11 -41.79
N ALA A 340 -8.05 23.94 -42.82
CA ALA A 340 -9.19 24.58 -43.50
C ALA A 340 -9.59 23.90 -44.82
N VAL A 341 -8.84 22.88 -45.25
CA VAL A 341 -9.19 21.95 -46.33
C VAL A 341 -9.82 20.72 -45.70
#